data_AF-A0A976DLS9-F1
#
_entry.id   AF-A0A976DLS9-F1
#
_cell.length_a   1.000
_cell.length_b   1.000
_cell.length_c   1.000
_cell.angle_alpha   90.00
_cell.angle_beta   90.00
_cell.angle_gamma   90.00
#
_symmetry.space_group_name_H-M   'P 1'
#
loop_
_entity.id
_entity.type
_entity.pdbx_description
1 polymer ?
#
loop_
_entity_poly.entity_id
_entity_poly.type
_entity_poly.pdbx_seq_one_letter_code
_entity_poly.pdbx_strand_id
1 'polypeptide(L)' 'WAASTGATQIAMPYVTRGPLKDWMDEAAPALAAKGIALTELRRDWDATIWPHASAGFFKVKQHIPQILAKLVVQ' A
#
# COMPACT_ATOMS: atom_id res chain seq x y z
N TRP A 1 -8.08 20.54 3.81
CA TRP A 1 -8.34 20.04 5.17
C TRP A 1 -7.04 19.69 5.90
N ALA A 2 -6.14 18.88 5.35
CA ALA A 2 -4.95 18.41 6.09
C ALA A 2 -4.09 19.58 6.63
N ALA A 3 -3.79 20.55 5.78
CA ALA A 3 -3.07 21.76 6.19
C ALA A 3 -3.81 22.57 7.27
N SER A 4 -5.14 22.67 7.21
CA SER A 4 -5.93 23.42 8.20
C SER A 4 -5.98 22.72 9.57
N THR A 5 -5.61 21.44 9.63
CA THR A 5 -5.49 20.69 10.90
C THR A 5 -4.08 20.70 11.49
N GLY A 6 -3.11 21.33 10.81
CA GLY A 6 -1.70 21.27 11.21
C GLY A 6 -1.03 19.91 11.00
N ALA A 7 -1.67 19.01 10.24
CA ALA A 7 -1.10 17.69 9.94
C ALA A 7 0.14 17.82 9.08
N THR A 8 1.21 17.12 9.46
CA THR A 8 2.47 17.03 8.70
C THR A 8 2.57 15.76 7.87
N GLN A 9 1.62 14.83 8.04
CA GLN A 9 1.63 13.55 7.33
C GLN A 9 0.20 13.02 7.14
N ILE A 10 0.00 12.35 6.01
CA ILE A 10 -1.16 11.50 5.72
C ILE A 10 -0.63 10.08 5.52
N ALA A 11 -0.93 9.20 6.47
CA ALA A 11 -0.62 7.78 6.37
C ALA A 11 -1.81 7.03 5.74
N MET A 12 -1.53 6.17 4.77
CA MET A 12 -2.54 5.41 4.04
C MET A 12 -2.03 4.04 3.63
N PRO A 13 -2.89 3.05 3.35
CA PRO A 13 -2.46 1.79 2.75
C PRO A 13 -1.73 2.03 1.42
N TYR A 14 -0.77 1.18 1.09
CA TYR A 14 -0.13 1.20 -0.23
C TYR A 14 -1.16 1.00 -1.34
N VAL A 15 -1.13 1.86 -2.34
CA VAL A 15 -2.03 1.80 -3.50
C VAL A 15 -1.30 1.17 -4.68
N THR A 16 -1.86 0.07 -5.19
CA THR A 16 -1.37 -0.58 -6.41
C THR A 16 -1.65 0.29 -7.66
N ARG A 17 -0.93 0.02 -8.76
CA ARG A 17 -1.07 0.77 -10.02
C ARG A 17 -2.53 0.77 -10.51
N GLY A 18 -2.99 1.92 -11.00
CA GLY A 18 -4.36 2.16 -11.45
C GLY A 18 -4.81 3.59 -11.12
N PRO A 19 -6.08 3.95 -11.39
CA PRO A 19 -6.56 5.33 -11.28
C PRO A 19 -6.34 5.98 -9.91
N LEU A 20 -6.46 5.21 -8.83
CA LEU A 20 -6.18 5.74 -7.49
C LEU A 20 -4.71 6.10 -7.30
N LYS A 21 -3.79 5.32 -7.88
CA LYS A 21 -2.36 5.64 -7.84
C LYS A 21 -2.07 6.91 -8.63
N ASP A 22 -2.71 7.06 -9.78
CA ASP A 22 -2.57 8.26 -10.61
C ASP A 22 -3.01 9.51 -9.83
N TRP A 23 -4.12 9.44 -9.10
CA TRP A 23 -4.58 10.55 -8.24
C TRP A 23 -3.62 10.83 -7.07
N MET A 24 -3.03 9.80 -6.47
CA MET A 24 -2.06 9.99 -5.39
C MET A 24 -0.78 10.65 -5.92
N ASP A 25 -0.32 10.25 -7.10
CA ASP A 25 0.85 10.82 -7.76
C ASP A 25 0.60 12.28 -8.15
N GLU A 26 -0.61 12.63 -8.60
CA GLU A 26 -1.02 14.01 -8.87
C GLU A 26 -1.13 14.87 -7.60
N ALA A 27 -1.62 14.30 -6.50
CA ALA A 27 -1.81 15.03 -5.23
C ALA A 27 -0.50 15.23 -4.45
N ALA A 28 0.48 14.33 -4.59
CA ALA A 28 1.69 14.31 -3.78
C ALA A 28 2.50 15.63 -3.85
N PRO A 29 2.73 16.28 -5.02
CA PRO A 29 3.43 17.56 -5.08
C PRO A 29 2.72 18.68 -4.31
N ALA A 30 1.39 18.75 -4.38
CA ALA A 30 0.60 19.77 -3.70
C ALA A 30 0.62 19.60 -2.17
N LEU A 31 0.68 18.36 -1.69
CA LEU A 31 0.87 18.04 -0.27
C LEU A 31 2.29 18.37 0.19
N ALA A 32 3.30 17.98 -0.58
CA ALA A 32 4.70 18.25 -0.28
C ALA A 32 5.00 19.75 -0.19
N ALA A 33 4.45 20.56 -1.10
CA ALA A 33 4.57 22.03 -1.07
C ALA A 33 3.99 22.66 0.22
N LYS A 34 3.13 21.94 0.94
CA LYS A 34 2.54 22.35 2.22
C LYS A 34 3.23 21.71 3.43
N GLY A 35 4.35 21.01 3.22
CA GLY A 35 5.05 20.28 4.27
C GLY A 35 4.31 19.04 4.77
N ILE A 36 3.40 18.48 3.95
CA ILE A 36 2.61 17.30 4.29
C ILE A 36 3.15 16.10 3.52
N ALA A 37 3.68 15.12 4.25
CA ALA A 37 4.13 13.86 3.66
C ALA A 37 2.94 12.95 3.34
N LEU A 38 2.89 12.41 2.13
CA LEU A 38 2.01 11.29 1.79
C LEU A 38 2.79 9.98 2.00
N THR A 39 2.33 9.11 2.89
CA THR A 39 3.08 7.92 3.29
C THR A 39 2.24 6.66 3.15
N GLU A 40 2.74 5.75 2.32
CA GLU A 40 2.11 4.48 2.01
C GLU A 40 2.61 3.37 2.94
N LEU A 41 1.68 2.68 3.60
CA LEU A 41 1.90 1.56 4.47
C LEU A 41 1.55 0.27 3.73
N ARG A 42 2.57 -0.52 3.39
CA ARG A 42 2.39 -1.87 2.86
C ARG A 42 2.38 -2.86 4.02
N ARG A 43 1.32 -3.67 4.11
CA ARG A 43 1.19 -4.68 5.16
C ARG A 43 2.05 -5.90 4.85
N ASP A 44 2.43 -6.64 5.89
CA ASP A 44 3.27 -7.84 5.73
C ASP A 44 2.59 -8.93 4.90
N TRP A 45 1.28 -9.10 5.05
CA TRP A 45 0.53 -10.08 4.26
C TRP A 45 0.45 -9.68 2.78
N ASP A 46 0.30 -8.39 2.46
CA ASP A 46 0.40 -7.87 1.10
C ASP A 46 1.78 -8.17 0.49
N ALA A 47 2.86 -7.84 1.23
CA ALA A 47 4.23 -8.10 0.79
C ALA A 47 4.52 -9.60 0.58
N THR A 48 3.87 -10.47 1.37
CA THR A 48 4.03 -11.93 1.29
C THR A 48 3.24 -12.53 0.12
N ILE A 49 2.04 -12.00 -0.18
CA ILE A 49 1.15 -12.55 -1.21
C ILE A 49 1.52 -12.06 -2.62
N TRP A 50 1.85 -10.78 -2.79
CA TRP A 50 2.03 -10.18 -4.11
C TRP A 50 3.04 -10.88 -5.03
N PRO A 51 4.18 -11.42 -4.54
CA PRO A 51 5.10 -12.19 -5.38
C PRO A 51 4.45 -13.40 -6.07
N HIS A 52 3.38 -13.96 -5.49
CA HIS A 52 2.66 -15.10 -6.04
C HIS A 52 1.46 -14.69 -6.92
N ALA A 53 1.05 -13.42 -6.88
CA ALA A 53 -0.08 -12.86 -7.62
C ALA A 53 0.29 -12.42 -9.05
N SER A 54 1.06 -13.26 -9.77
CA SER A 54 1.50 -12.97 -11.15
C SER A 54 0.48 -13.32 -12.24
N ALA A 55 -0.63 -13.97 -11.86
CA ALA A 55 -1.70 -14.40 -12.76
C ALA A 55 -3.01 -14.53 -11.97
N GLY A 56 -3.92 -15.39 -12.42
CA GLY A 56 -5.16 -15.69 -11.70
C GLY A 56 -4.95 -16.36 -10.33
N PHE A 57 -6.05 -16.44 -9.58
CA PHE A 57 -6.12 -16.94 -8.20
C PHE A 57 -5.42 -18.29 -7.96
N PHE A 58 -5.43 -19.20 -8.92
CA PHE A 58 -4.87 -20.55 -8.74
C PHE A 58 -3.37 -20.57 -8.41
N LYS A 59 -2.58 -19.60 -8.90
CA LYS A 59 -1.16 -19.49 -8.53
C LYS A 59 -0.99 -19.13 -7.05
N VAL A 60 -1.77 -18.19 -6.55
CA VAL A 60 -1.76 -17.83 -5.13
C VAL A 60 -2.25 -19.01 -4.29
N LYS A 61 -3.33 -19.68 -4.72
CA LYS A 61 -3.92 -20.83 -4.03
C LYS A 61 -2.90 -21.93 -3.73
N GLN A 62 -1.98 -22.21 -4.66
CA GLN A 62 -0.92 -23.21 -4.48
C GLN A 62 0.05 -22.89 -3.34
N HIS A 63 0.16 -21.61 -2.96
CA HIS A 63 1.10 -21.13 -1.94
C HIS A 63 0.45 -20.75 -0.60
N ILE A 64 -0.89 -20.84 -0.47
CA ILE A 64 -1.60 -20.42 0.75
C ILE A 64 -1.03 -21.07 2.02
N PRO A 65 -0.77 -22.40 2.08
CA PRO A 65 -0.24 -23.01 3.29
C PRO A 65 1.11 -22.41 3.72
N GLN A 66 2.02 -22.17 2.77
CA GLN A 66 3.33 -21.56 3.04
C GLN A 66 3.21 -20.09 3.42
N ILE A 67 2.29 -19.34 2.80
CA ILE A 67 2.01 -17.94 3.14
C ILE A 67 1.49 -17.84 4.57
N LEU A 68 0.51 -18.65 4.96
CA LEU A 68 -0.05 -18.64 6.32
C LEU A 68 1.00 -19.05 7.36
N ALA A 69 1.82 -20.07 7.07
CA ALA A 69 2.91 -20.47 7.96
C ALA A 69 3.91 -19.32 8.22
N LYS A 70 4.16 -18.44 7.25
CA LYS A 70 5.03 -17.26 7.43
C LYS A 70 4.36 -16.13 8.23
N LEU A 71 3.04 -15.96 8.10
CA LEU A 71 2.31 -14.86 8.73
C LEU A 71 1.89 -15.14 10.18
N VAL A 72 1.71 -16.41 10.55
CA VAL A 72 1.29 -16.81 11.91
C VAL A 72 2.48 -16.96 12.87
N VAL A 73 3.71 -17.09 12.36
CA VAL A 73 4.94 -17.28 13.16
C VAL A 73 5.65 -15.94 13.44
N GLN A 74 4.90 -14.83 13.54
CA GLN A 74 5.42 -13.54 13.98
C GLN A 74 5.17 -13.30 15.47
#